data_AF-A0AAV8YE33-F1
#
_entry.id   AF-A0AAV8YE33-F1
#
_cell.length_a   1.000
_cell.length_b   1.000
_cell.length_c   1.000
_cell.angle_alpha   90.00
_cell.angle_beta   90.00
_cell.angle_gamma   90.00
#
_symmetry.space_group_name_H-M   'P 1'
#
loop_
_entity.id
_entity.type
_entity.pdbx_description
1 polymer ?
#
loop_
_entity_poly.entity_id
_entity_poly.type
_entity_poly.pdbx_seq_one_letter_code
_entity_poly.pdbx_strand_id
1 'polypeptide(L)'
;MLFTLRNRNVDYDSDNTNFSECVKFLGVYLDTSYCLLMQKNCFENISVKKPGEKLIPKTLLTAYFGLIHSYIAYAILAWGHASRSSTVLAAQRKAVRIVANLSYRDDCKQAFIKFKILTLPCLYIFQCLLYIKSNIQHYTRHNQIHKYPTRNKEKVNPNFHRLSRSRYGPSYYGIKFYNTLPQSVTHLSYEYFKHSIKTLL
;
A
#
# COMPACT_ATOMS: atom_id res chain seq x y z
N MET A 1 5.34 -1.04 -11.96
CA MET A 1 4.83 -2.23 -12.68
C MET A 1 3.36 -1.99 -12.98
N LEU A 2 2.99 -1.80 -14.24
CA LEU A 2 1.58 -1.67 -14.65
C LEU A 2 1.13 -3.03 -15.17
N PHE A 3 0.23 -3.70 -14.45
CA PHE A 3 -0.44 -4.88 -14.96
C PHE A 3 -1.65 -4.42 -15.76
N THR A 4 -1.52 -4.36 -17.08
CA THR A 4 -2.66 -4.14 -17.98
C THR A 4 -2.86 -5.41 -18.81
N LEU A 5 -4.00 -6.07 -18.61
CA LEU A 5 -4.45 -7.24 -19.37
C LEU A 5 -4.93 -6.90 -20.79
N ARG A 6 -4.64 -5.69 -21.30
CA ARG A 6 -5.04 -5.32 -22.65
C ARG A 6 -4.09 -5.99 -23.63
N ASN A 7 -4.49 -7.15 -24.11
CA ASN A 7 -3.82 -7.87 -25.17
C ASN A 7 -3.72 -6.94 -26.39
N ARG A 8 -2.52 -6.55 -26.81
CA ARG A 8 -2.31 -5.64 -27.95
C ARG A 8 -2.39 -6.35 -29.30
N ASN A 9 -2.51 -7.67 -29.31
CA ASN A 9 -2.56 -8.50 -30.51
C ASN A 9 -3.81 -9.39 -30.46
N VAL A 10 -4.98 -8.84 -30.78
CA VAL A 10 -6.14 -9.66 -31.12
C VAL A 10 -6.69 -9.07 -32.41
N ASP A 11 -6.40 -9.77 -33.51
CA ASP A 11 -7.06 -9.57 -34.78
C ASP A 11 -8.56 -9.78 -34.59
N TYR A 12 -9.35 -8.85 -35.13
CA TYR A 12 -10.80 -8.88 -35.04
C TYR A 12 -11.31 -9.99 -35.93
N ASP A 13 -11.62 -11.15 -35.35
CA ASP A 13 -12.56 -12.10 -35.92
C ASP A 13 -13.58 -12.53 -34.86
N SER A 14 -14.82 -12.59 -35.32
CA SER A 14 -16.05 -12.83 -34.59
C SER A 14 -16.06 -14.17 -33.86
N ASP A 15 -16.38 -14.13 -32.55
CA ASP A 15 -17.43 -14.92 -31.90
C ASP A 15 -17.11 -15.18 -30.42
N ASN A 16 -18.02 -14.73 -29.54
CA ASN A 16 -18.22 -15.18 -28.16
C ASN A 16 -16.96 -15.56 -27.36
N THR A 17 -16.14 -14.58 -27.02
CA THR A 17 -15.26 -14.71 -25.85
C THR A 17 -15.91 -14.02 -24.66
N ASN A 18 -16.45 -14.81 -23.74
CA ASN A 18 -16.73 -14.36 -22.38
C ASN A 18 -15.42 -13.81 -21.82
N PHE A 19 -15.21 -12.49 -21.91
CA PHE A 19 -14.13 -11.82 -21.20
C PHE A 19 -14.32 -12.16 -19.73
N SER A 20 -13.54 -13.11 -19.21
CA SER A 20 -13.39 -13.28 -17.77
C SER A 20 -12.71 -12.01 -17.28
N GLU A 21 -13.51 -11.03 -16.87
CA GLU A 21 -13.05 -9.69 -16.48
C GLU A 21 -12.02 -9.77 -15.35
N CYS A 22 -12.01 -10.87 -14.58
CA CYS A 22 -11.24 -10.99 -13.36
C CYS A 22 -10.25 -12.16 -13.37
N VAL A 23 -8.95 -11.85 -13.40
CA VAL A 23 -7.88 -12.86 -13.33
C VAL A 23 -7.34 -12.97 -11.90
N LYS A 24 -7.36 -14.16 -11.32
CA LYS A 24 -6.72 -14.42 -10.02
C LYS A 24 -5.24 -14.73 -10.22
N PHE A 25 -4.37 -13.89 -9.66
CA PHE A 25 -2.93 -14.09 -9.66
C PHE A 25 -2.38 -13.99 -8.24
N LEU A 26 -1.72 -15.04 -7.76
CA LEU A 26 -1.19 -15.13 -6.39
C LEU A 26 -2.25 -14.77 -5.33
N GLY A 27 -3.50 -15.20 -5.51
CA GLY A 27 -4.57 -14.87 -4.56
C GLY A 27 -5.11 -13.43 -4.62
N VAL A 28 -4.55 -12.58 -5.49
CA VAL A 28 -5.06 -11.24 -5.79
C VAL A 28 -5.85 -11.27 -7.10
N TYR A 29 -7.00 -10.62 -7.12
CA TYR A 29 -7.81 -10.48 -8.33
C TYR A 29 -7.43 -9.21 -9.10
N LEU A 30 -7.01 -9.38 -10.35
CA LEU A 30 -6.54 -8.34 -11.25
C LEU A 30 -7.67 -7.94 -12.23
N ASP A 31 -8.48 -6.94 -11.87
CA ASP A 31 -9.48 -6.33 -12.76
C ASP A 31 -9.73 -4.87 -12.42
N THR A 32 -10.14 -4.07 -13.40
CA THR A 32 -10.63 -2.68 -13.40
C THR A 32 -11.43 -2.26 -12.16
N SER A 33 -12.11 -3.21 -11.50
CA SER A 33 -12.84 -3.06 -10.24
C SER A 33 -12.08 -3.61 -9.01
N TYR A 34 -10.74 -3.52 -9.01
CA TYR A 34 -9.81 -3.95 -7.96
C TYR A 34 -10.37 -3.67 -6.55
N CYS A 35 -10.94 -4.69 -5.89
CA CYS A 35 -11.03 -4.87 -4.43
C CYS A 35 -12.04 -5.95 -3.96
N LEU A 36 -12.56 -6.85 -4.80
CA LEU A 36 -13.73 -7.64 -4.40
C LEU A 36 -13.50 -8.91 -3.57
N LEU A 37 -12.26 -9.32 -3.26
CA LEU A 37 -12.06 -10.46 -2.32
C LEU A 37 -11.42 -10.11 -0.97
N MET A 38 -10.81 -8.92 -0.81
CA MET A 38 -10.28 -8.51 0.51
C MET A 38 -11.42 -8.16 1.48
N GLN A 39 -12.58 -7.74 0.96
CA GLN A 39 -13.71 -7.32 1.79
C GLN A 39 -14.58 -8.50 2.28
N LYS A 40 -14.87 -9.48 1.42
CA LYS A 40 -15.83 -10.55 1.75
C LYS A 40 -15.31 -11.47 2.87
N ASN A 41 -14.10 -12.01 2.77
CA ASN A 41 -13.66 -13.03 3.73
C ASN A 41 -13.08 -12.46 5.04
N CYS A 42 -12.43 -11.30 5.00
CA CYS A 42 -11.73 -10.76 6.18
C CYS A 42 -12.65 -9.95 7.10
N PHE A 43 -13.62 -9.22 6.55
CA PHE A 43 -14.41 -8.25 7.33
C PHE A 43 -15.86 -8.68 7.63
N GLU A 44 -16.47 -9.58 6.86
CA GLU A 44 -17.76 -10.18 7.24
C GLU A 44 -17.60 -11.03 8.52
N ASN A 45 -16.44 -11.68 8.67
CA ASN A 45 -16.07 -12.44 9.86
C ASN A 45 -15.56 -11.56 11.02
N ILE A 46 -15.33 -10.26 10.81
CA ILE A 46 -15.16 -9.29 11.91
C ILE A 46 -16.54 -8.71 12.27
N SER A 47 -17.55 -9.58 12.32
CA SER A 47 -18.57 -9.49 13.37
C SER A 47 -17.98 -10.03 14.68
N VAL A 48 -16.80 -9.54 15.07
CA VAL A 48 -16.35 -9.64 16.45
C VAL A 48 -17.28 -8.70 17.21
N LYS A 49 -18.44 -9.25 17.63
CA LYS A 49 -19.26 -8.70 18.70
C LYS A 49 -18.30 -8.18 19.75
N LYS A 50 -18.51 -6.96 20.27
CA LYS A 50 -17.73 -6.40 21.39
C LYS A 50 -17.42 -7.56 22.33
N PRO A 51 -16.17 -8.03 22.40
CA PRO A 51 -15.89 -9.13 23.28
C PRO A 51 -16.33 -8.66 24.67
N GLY A 52 -17.11 -9.48 25.37
CA GLY A 52 -17.53 -9.14 26.73
C GLY A 52 -16.31 -8.69 27.53
N GLU A 53 -16.52 -7.85 28.55
CA GLU A 53 -15.53 -7.05 29.30
C GLU A 53 -14.25 -7.77 29.78
N LYS A 54 -14.12 -9.09 29.58
CA LYS A 54 -13.07 -9.98 30.07
C LYS A 54 -11.92 -10.25 29.10
N LEU A 55 -11.92 -9.77 27.85
CA LEU A 55 -10.80 -10.07 26.94
C LEU A 55 -9.59 -9.15 27.15
N ILE A 56 -8.42 -9.77 27.35
CA ILE A 56 -7.14 -9.08 27.57
C ILE A 56 -6.76 -8.32 26.29
N PRO A 57 -6.47 -7.01 26.37
CA PRO A 57 -6.19 -6.17 25.19
C PRO A 57 -4.99 -6.67 24.36
N LYS A 58 -4.04 -7.37 24.99
CA LYS A 58 -2.87 -7.97 24.32
C LYS A 58 -3.26 -9.07 23.34
N THR A 59 -4.17 -9.98 23.72
CA THR A 59 -4.62 -11.08 22.86
C THR A 59 -5.33 -10.56 21.62
N LEU A 60 -6.18 -9.55 21.81
CA LEU A 60 -6.93 -8.92 20.73
C LEU A 60 -6.00 -8.16 19.76
N LEU A 61 -4.94 -7.53 20.29
CA LEU A 61 -3.90 -6.92 19.47
C LEU A 61 -3.13 -7.94 18.64
N THR A 62 -2.76 -9.09 19.22
CA THR A 62 -2.10 -10.18 18.48
C THR A 62 -3.00 -10.73 17.38
N ALA A 63 -4.29 -10.94 17.69
CA ALA A 63 -5.28 -11.37 16.69
C ALA A 63 -5.44 -10.35 15.57
N TYR A 64 -5.44 -9.05 15.89
CA TYR A 64 -5.44 -7.98 14.89
C TYR A 64 -4.23 -8.06 13.96
N PHE A 65 -3.02 -8.25 14.50
CA PHE A 65 -1.83 -8.36 13.67
C PHE A 65 -1.84 -9.62 12.79
N GLY A 66 -2.21 -10.78 13.36
CA GLY A 66 -2.23 -12.05 12.64
C GLY A 66 -3.27 -12.10 11.53
N LEU A 67 -4.49 -11.66 11.82
CA LEU A 67 -5.60 -11.70 10.87
C LEU A 67 -5.59 -10.46 9.99
N ILE A 68 -5.80 -9.28 10.56
CA ILE A 68 -6.13 -8.07 9.78
C ILE A 68 -4.88 -7.46 9.15
N HIS A 69 -3.82 -7.25 9.94
CA HIS A 69 -2.62 -6.58 9.46
C HIS A 69 -1.91 -7.40 8.39
N SER A 70 -1.79 -8.72 8.56
CA SER A 70 -1.21 -9.62 7.54
C SER A 70 -1.93 -9.50 6.20
N TYR A 71 -3.27 -9.47 6.19
CA TYR A 71 -4.04 -9.27 4.97
C TYR A 71 -3.84 -7.88 4.35
N ILE A 72 -3.86 -6.81 5.15
CA ILE A 72 -3.63 -5.45 4.63
C ILE A 72 -2.21 -5.30 4.08
N ALA A 73 -1.21 -5.91 4.72
CA ALA A 73 0.17 -5.87 4.26
C ALA A 73 0.36 -6.69 2.97
N TYR A 74 -0.44 -7.73 2.78
CA TYR A 74 -0.34 -8.60 1.62
C TYR A 74 -0.56 -7.86 0.31
N ALA A 75 0.42 -7.93 -0.60
CA ALA A 75 0.39 -7.30 -1.92
C ALA A 75 0.02 -5.80 -1.92
N ILE A 76 0.24 -5.08 -0.82
CA ILE A 76 -0.16 -3.67 -0.69
C ILE A 76 0.46 -2.77 -1.75
N LEU A 77 1.64 -3.11 -2.28
CA LEU A 77 2.26 -2.40 -3.41
C LEU A 77 1.42 -2.44 -4.69
N ALA A 78 0.61 -3.48 -4.88
CA ALA A 78 -0.21 -3.68 -6.07
C ALA A 78 -1.56 -2.93 -5.97
N TRP A 79 -2.23 -3.01 -4.82
CA TRP A 79 -3.61 -2.48 -4.65
C TRP A 79 -3.72 -1.28 -3.71
N GLY A 80 -2.67 -0.92 -2.96
CA GLY A 80 -2.73 0.10 -1.91
C GLY A 80 -3.11 1.51 -2.39
N HIS A 81 -2.98 1.77 -3.69
CA HIS A 81 -3.38 3.03 -4.33
C HIS A 81 -4.67 2.91 -5.17
N ALA A 82 -5.41 1.82 -5.03
CA ALA A 82 -6.71 1.66 -5.67
C ALA A 82 -7.76 2.61 -5.08
N SER A 83 -8.80 2.94 -5.86
CA SER A 83 -9.89 3.84 -5.45
C SER A 83 -10.64 3.35 -4.20
N ARG A 84 -10.72 2.04 -4.01
CA ARG A 84 -11.39 1.38 -2.87
C ARG A 84 -10.47 1.19 -1.65
N SER A 85 -9.23 1.68 -1.67
CA SER A 85 -8.34 1.66 -0.49
C SER A 85 -8.95 2.38 0.73
N SER A 86 -9.77 3.41 0.49
CA SER A 86 -10.49 4.16 1.53
C SER A 86 -11.48 3.30 2.32
N THR A 87 -12.13 2.32 1.68
CA THR A 87 -13.07 1.41 2.35
C THR A 87 -12.33 0.41 3.23
N VAL A 88 -11.15 -0.05 2.80
CA VAL A 88 -10.26 -0.90 3.60
C VAL A 88 -9.73 -0.12 4.81
N LEU A 89 -9.37 1.17 4.65
CA LEU A 89 -8.99 2.03 5.77
C LEU A 89 -10.16 2.24 6.75
N ALA A 90 -11.39 2.41 6.26
CA ALA A 90 -12.57 2.47 7.12
C ALA A 90 -12.76 1.19 7.93
N ALA A 91 -12.56 0.03 7.30
CA ALA A 91 -12.64 -1.27 7.95
C ALA A 91 -11.49 -1.48 8.97
N GLN A 92 -10.27 -1.04 8.65
CA GLN A 92 -9.13 -1.01 9.59
C GLN A 92 -9.46 -0.17 10.83
N ARG A 93 -10.01 1.03 10.66
CA ARG A 93 -10.43 1.89 11.78
C ARG A 93 -11.49 1.19 12.65
N LYS A 94 -12.47 0.53 12.04
CA LYS A 94 -13.49 -0.24 12.76
C LYS A 94 -12.85 -1.34 13.63
N ALA A 95 -11.89 -2.08 13.09
CA ALA A 95 -11.17 -3.10 13.84
C ALA A 95 -10.35 -2.51 15.00
N VAL A 96 -9.62 -1.42 14.78
CA VAL A 96 -8.85 -0.75 15.83
C VAL A 96 -9.75 -0.21 16.94
N ARG A 97 -10.96 0.29 16.62
CA ARG A 97 -11.94 0.69 17.64
C ARG A 97 -12.33 -0.46 18.55
N ILE A 98 -12.53 -1.66 17.99
CA ILE A 98 -12.87 -2.87 18.76
C ILE A 98 -11.69 -3.24 19.67
N VAL A 99 -10.45 -3.22 19.14
CA VAL A 99 -9.23 -3.48 19.92
C VAL A 99 -9.07 -2.49 21.08
N ALA A 100 -9.39 -1.21 20.83
CA ALA A 100 -9.26 -0.11 21.77
C ALA A 100 -10.45 0.05 22.72
N ASN A 101 -11.54 -0.70 22.52
CA ASN A 101 -12.84 -0.51 23.17
C ASN A 101 -13.37 0.94 23.09
N LEU A 102 -13.23 1.58 21.92
CA LEU A 102 -13.69 2.94 21.68
C LEU A 102 -15.17 2.97 21.25
N SER A 103 -15.86 4.06 21.55
CA SER A 103 -17.19 4.34 21.02
C SER A 103 -17.14 4.60 19.51
N TYR A 104 -18.30 4.60 18.87
CA TYR A 104 -18.41 4.80 17.41
C TYR A 104 -17.91 6.18 16.96
N ARG A 105 -18.13 7.23 17.78
CA ARG A 105 -17.78 8.62 17.45
C ARG A 105 -16.40 9.07 17.92
N ASP A 106 -15.73 8.28 18.78
CA ASP A 106 -14.45 8.69 19.36
C ASP A 106 -13.35 8.81 18.30
N ASP A 107 -12.26 9.53 18.58
CA ASP A 107 -11.13 9.55 17.64
C ASP A 107 -10.30 8.26 17.74
N CYS A 108 -10.02 7.63 16.60
CA CYS A 108 -9.14 6.46 16.53
C CYS A 108 -7.65 6.81 16.53
N LYS A 109 -7.28 8.07 16.25
CA LYS A 109 -5.87 8.46 16.05
C LYS A 109 -4.99 8.07 17.24
N GLN A 110 -5.47 8.32 18.45
CA GLN A 110 -4.75 7.96 19.68
C GLN A 110 -4.57 6.45 19.84
N ALA A 111 -5.54 5.64 19.39
CA ALA A 111 -5.42 4.19 19.42
C ALA A 111 -4.33 3.69 18.46
N PHE A 112 -4.23 4.25 17.25
CA PHE A 112 -3.15 3.88 16.31
C PHE A 112 -1.77 4.15 16.91
N ILE A 113 -1.57 5.30 17.55
CA ILE A 113 -0.31 5.67 18.20
C ILE A 113 -0.04 4.74 19.39
N LYS A 114 -1.02 4.55 20.28
CA LYS A 114 -0.90 3.71 21.48
C LYS A 114 -0.50 2.27 21.13
N PHE A 115 -1.11 1.70 20.09
CA PHE A 115 -0.84 0.33 19.65
C PHE A 115 0.30 0.22 18.62
N LYS A 116 0.93 1.34 18.23
CA LYS A 116 1.99 1.40 17.20
C LYS A 116 1.55 0.73 15.89
N ILE A 117 0.29 0.94 15.51
CA ILE A 117 -0.29 0.41 14.28
C ILE A 117 -0.16 1.48 13.20
N LEU A 118 0.45 1.13 12.06
CA LEU A 118 0.45 1.99 10.89
C LEU A 118 -0.92 1.98 10.22
N THR A 119 -1.43 3.17 9.89
CA THR A 119 -2.61 3.28 9.04
C THR A 119 -2.30 2.75 7.64
N LEU A 120 -3.32 2.30 6.91
CA LEU A 120 -3.17 1.83 5.52
C LEU A 120 -2.33 2.76 4.62
N PRO A 121 -2.57 4.09 4.56
CA PRO A 121 -1.74 4.97 3.75
C PRO A 121 -0.29 5.04 4.24
N CYS A 122 -0.04 5.09 5.56
CA CYS A 122 1.32 5.05 6.09
C CYS A 122 2.02 3.73 5.75
N LEU A 123 1.32 2.60 5.85
CA LEU A 123 1.86 1.29 5.51
C LEU A 123 2.20 1.19 4.01
N TYR A 124 1.35 1.74 3.14
CA TYR A 124 1.62 1.81 1.70
C TYR A 124 2.85 2.66 1.40
N ILE A 125 2.95 3.87 1.96
CA ILE A 125 4.11 4.75 1.79
C ILE A 125 5.38 4.06 2.28
N PHE A 126 5.34 3.43 3.46
CA PHE A 126 6.46 2.68 4.03
C PHE A 126 6.95 1.59 3.07
N GLN A 127 6.05 0.75 2.56
CA GLN A 127 6.41 -0.33 1.64
C GLN A 127 6.93 0.22 0.31
N CYS A 128 6.34 1.29 -0.22
CA CYS A 128 6.85 1.96 -1.43
C CYS A 128 8.28 2.48 -1.24
N LEU A 129 8.57 3.11 -0.10
CA LEU A 129 9.90 3.65 0.20
C LEU A 129 10.95 2.52 0.30
N LEU A 130 10.62 1.43 0.98
CA LEU A 130 11.50 0.25 1.05
C LEU A 130 11.75 -0.37 -0.32
N TYR A 131 10.70 -0.48 -1.14
CA TYR A 131 10.80 -1.02 -2.49
C TYR A 131 11.73 -0.17 -3.39
N ILE A 132 11.63 1.17 -3.32
CA ILE A 132 12.53 2.05 -4.06
C ILE A 132 13.96 1.94 -3.54
N LYS A 133 14.15 1.89 -2.21
CA LYS A 133 15.48 1.80 -1.61
C LYS A 133 16.21 0.51 -2.00
N SER A 134 15.49 -0.62 -2.05
CA SER A 134 16.08 -1.91 -2.47
C SER A 134 16.38 -1.95 -3.97
N ASN A 135 15.56 -1.31 -4.80
CA ASN A 135 15.70 -1.30 -6.26
C ASN A 135 16.36 -0.03 -6.80
N ILE A 136 17.08 0.72 -5.97
CA ILE A 136 17.56 2.07 -6.33
C ILE A 136 18.52 2.07 -7.52
N GLN A 137 19.20 0.94 -7.73
CA GLN A 137 20.14 0.74 -8.83
C GLN A 137 19.46 0.71 -10.21
N HIS A 138 18.18 0.36 -10.27
CA HIS A 138 17.41 0.29 -11.52
C HIS A 138 16.82 1.62 -11.95
N TYR A 139 16.97 2.68 -11.14
CA TYR A 139 16.39 3.98 -11.45
C TYR A 139 17.45 5.01 -11.82
N THR A 140 17.18 5.77 -12.88
CA THR A 140 18.06 6.83 -13.36
C THR A 140 17.95 8.07 -12.48
N ARG A 141 19.09 8.60 -12.03
CA ARG A 141 19.15 9.89 -11.31
C ARG A 141 19.38 11.03 -12.28
N HIS A 142 19.00 12.24 -11.90
CA HIS A 142 19.19 13.42 -12.74
C HIS A 142 20.66 13.69 -13.09
N ASN A 143 21.60 13.32 -12.21
CA ASN A 143 23.04 13.41 -12.48
C ASN A 143 23.52 12.55 -13.66
N GLN A 144 22.77 11.50 -14.04
CA GLN A 144 23.10 10.66 -15.19
C GLN A 144 22.55 11.23 -16.50
N ILE A 145 21.61 12.18 -16.41
CA ILE A 145 20.92 12.77 -17.58
C ILE A 145 21.63 14.06 -18.00
N HIS A 146 22.00 14.90 -17.03
CA HIS A 146 22.63 16.18 -17.30
C HIS A 146 24.11 16.13 -16.94
N LYS A 147 24.96 16.66 -17.84
CA LYS A 147 26.42 16.73 -17.63
C LYS A 147 26.85 17.78 -16.60
N TYR A 148 25.95 18.69 -16.20
CA TYR A 148 26.21 19.78 -15.26
C TYR A 148 25.44 19.59 -13.95
N PRO A 149 25.94 20.13 -12.82
CA PRO A 149 25.29 19.97 -11.52
C PRO A 149 23.97 20.75 -11.47
N THR A 150 22.85 20.03 -11.31
CA THR A 150 21.53 20.63 -11.07
C THR A 150 21.16 20.54 -9.58
N ARG A 151 20.30 21.45 -9.11
CA ARG A 151 19.77 21.46 -7.73
C ARG A 151 19.12 20.12 -7.32
N ASN A 152 18.59 19.37 -8.29
CA ASN A 152 17.93 18.09 -8.10
C ASN A 152 18.78 16.88 -8.56
N LYS A 153 20.11 17.04 -8.74
CA LYS A 153 20.99 16.00 -9.32
C LYS A 153 20.87 14.62 -8.65
N GLU A 154 20.61 14.60 -7.34
CA GLU A 154 20.51 13.38 -6.54
C GLU A 154 19.11 12.76 -6.53
N LYS A 155 18.08 13.50 -6.98
CA LYS A 155 16.72 12.98 -7.04
C LYS A 155 16.60 11.93 -8.14
N VAL A 156 15.78 10.93 -7.89
CA VAL A 156 15.45 9.88 -8.84
C VAL A 156 14.44 10.42 -9.85
N ASN A 157 14.66 10.18 -11.14
CA ASN A 157 13.73 10.63 -12.18
C ASN A 157 12.60 9.61 -12.37
N PRO A 158 11.32 9.96 -12.17
CA PRO A 158 10.22 9.07 -12.50
C PRO A 158 10.05 8.96 -14.02
N ASN A 159 9.72 7.76 -14.50
CA ASN A 159 9.37 7.56 -15.90
C ASN A 159 8.15 8.41 -16.29
N PHE A 160 8.22 9.01 -17.48
CA PHE A 160 7.11 9.78 -18.01
C PHE A 160 5.95 8.85 -18.37
N HIS A 161 4.75 9.19 -17.89
CA HIS A 161 3.53 8.47 -18.19
C HIS A 161 2.44 9.48 -18.56
N ARG A 162 1.93 9.39 -19.80
CA ARG A 162 0.85 10.26 -20.30
C ARG A 162 -0.43 10.11 -19.47
N LEU A 163 -0.86 8.87 -19.26
CA LEU A 163 -2.11 8.55 -18.59
C LEU A 163 -1.96 8.55 -17.06
N SER A 164 -2.97 9.08 -16.35
CA SER A 164 -3.04 9.04 -14.88
C SER A 164 -3.08 7.62 -14.34
N ARG A 165 -3.82 6.72 -15.00
CA ARG A 165 -3.90 5.31 -14.64
C ARG A 165 -2.54 4.60 -14.66
N SER A 166 -1.65 5.04 -15.55
CA SER A 166 -0.28 4.53 -15.63
C SER A 166 0.64 5.03 -14.51
N ARG A 167 0.19 6.02 -13.72
CA ARG A 167 0.94 6.58 -12.59
C ARG A 167 0.59 5.95 -11.25
N TYR A 168 -0.41 5.07 -11.17
CA TYR A 168 -0.89 4.48 -9.92
C TYR A 168 0.00 3.36 -9.32
N GLY A 169 1.17 3.12 -9.89
CA GLY A 169 2.11 2.11 -9.40
C GLY A 169 3.17 2.64 -8.43
N PRO A 170 3.83 1.74 -7.67
CA PRO A 170 4.94 2.09 -6.78
C PRO A 170 6.15 2.64 -7.55
N SER A 171 6.28 2.29 -8.83
CA SER A 171 7.32 2.83 -9.72
C SER A 171 7.18 4.33 -9.97
N TYR A 172 6.01 4.92 -9.74
CA TYR A 172 5.81 6.36 -9.91
C TYR A 172 5.62 7.06 -8.56
N TYR A 173 4.64 6.63 -7.76
CA TYR A 173 4.40 7.23 -6.45
C TYR A 173 5.50 6.93 -5.43
N GLY A 174 6.11 5.74 -5.47
CA GLY A 174 7.24 5.43 -4.62
C GLY A 174 8.42 6.37 -4.86
N ILE A 175 8.72 6.70 -6.12
CA ILE A 175 9.76 7.69 -6.46
C ILE A 175 9.38 9.07 -5.93
N LYS A 176 8.11 9.47 -6.07
CA LYS A 176 7.63 10.75 -5.52
C LYS A 176 7.83 10.81 -4.01
N PHE A 177 7.42 9.78 -3.27
CA PHE A 177 7.62 9.72 -1.82
C PHE A 177 9.12 9.76 -1.49
N TYR A 178 9.94 8.98 -2.19
CA TYR A 178 11.38 8.94 -1.95
C TYR A 178 12.04 10.31 -2.16
N ASN A 179 11.66 11.04 -3.21
CA ASN A 179 12.22 12.37 -3.51
C ASN A 179 11.78 13.48 -2.54
N THR A 180 10.78 13.22 -1.68
CA THR A 180 10.39 14.16 -0.60
C THR A 180 11.26 14.01 0.64
N LEU A 181 11.99 12.90 0.77
CA LEU A 181 12.85 12.64 1.92
C LEU A 181 14.13 13.48 1.87
N PRO A 182 14.66 13.89 3.04
CA PRO A 182 15.94 14.58 3.09
C PRO A 182 17.08 13.63 2.75
N GLN A 183 18.16 14.19 2.18
CA GLN A 183 19.34 13.44 1.77
C GLN A 183 19.97 12.65 2.93
N SER A 184 19.96 13.23 4.13
CA SER A 184 20.46 12.58 5.35
C SER A 184 19.83 11.21 5.59
N VAL A 185 18.54 11.03 5.29
CA VAL A 185 17.83 9.76 5.44
C VAL A 185 18.06 8.87 4.21
N THR A 186 18.08 9.43 3.00
CA THR A 186 18.22 8.63 1.77
C THR A 186 19.57 7.94 1.65
N HIS A 187 20.64 8.53 2.20
CA HIS A 187 22.00 7.98 2.17
C HIS A 187 22.25 6.86 3.20
N LEU A 188 21.35 6.66 4.16
CA LEU A 188 21.47 5.59 5.16
C LEU A 188 21.50 4.19 4.52
N SER A 189 22.09 3.22 5.22
CA SER A 189 21.96 1.81 4.85
C SER A 189 20.50 1.35 4.96
N TYR A 190 20.17 0.22 4.34
CA TYR A 190 18.79 -0.26 4.26
C TYR A 190 18.13 -0.43 5.65
N GLU A 191 18.84 -1.00 6.62
CA GLU A 191 18.28 -1.23 7.98
C GLU A 191 18.05 0.07 8.74
N TYR A 192 19.01 1.00 8.71
CA TYR A 192 18.84 2.31 9.35
C TYR A 192 17.74 3.11 8.67
N PHE A 193 17.67 3.09 7.33
CA PHE A 193 16.59 3.71 6.58
C PHE A 193 15.23 3.16 7.01
N LYS A 194 15.07 1.84 7.06
CA LYS A 194 13.83 1.18 7.49
C LYS A 194 13.41 1.62 8.90
N HIS A 195 14.36 1.71 9.82
CA HIS A 195 14.08 2.20 11.17
C HIS A 195 13.65 3.67 11.16
N SER A 196 14.40 4.55 10.50
CA SER A 196 14.11 5.99 10.42
C SER A 196 12.74 6.30 9.80
N ILE A 197 12.35 5.57 8.74
CA ILE A 197 11.02 5.76 8.15
C ILE A 197 9.93 5.26 9.09
N LYS A 198 10.13 4.14 9.78
CA LYS A 198 9.15 3.63 10.75
C LYS A 198 8.94 4.57 11.95
N THR A 199 9.96 5.35 12.33
CA THR A 199 9.81 6.37 13.38
C THR A 199 9.13 7.65 12.90
N LEU A 200 9.20 7.93 11.59
CA LEU A 200 8.63 9.14 11.01
C LEU A 200 7.13 9.00 10.69
N LEU A 201 6.67 7.77 10.45
CA LEU A 201 5.28 7.42 10.10
C LEU A 201 4.48 6.94 11.32
#